data_AF-A0A7C1P8Y9-F1
#
_entry.id   AF-A0A7C1P8Y9-F1
#
_cell.length_a   1.000
_cell.length_b   1.000
_cell.length_c   1.000
_cell.angle_alpha   90.00
_cell.angle_beta   90.00
_cell.angle_gamma   90.00
#
_symmetry.space_group_name_H-M   'P 1'
#
loop_
_entity.id
_entity.type
_entity.pdbx_description
1 polymer ?
#
loop_
_entity_poly.entity_id
_entity_poly.type
_entity_poly.pdbx_seq_one_letter_code
_entity_poly.pdbx_strand_id
1 'polypeptide(L)' 'MESKIAALISLRLNPVAMLWADEKPTGAVRFKEDAWGCIMWLFASAARGKTAVADRQTFGCLGGGTG' A
#
# COMPACT_ATOMS: atom_id res chain seq x y z
N MET A 1 -16.70 -14.75 10.44
CA MET A 1 -17.58 -13.77 9.75
C MET A 1 -17.23 -13.80 8.28
N GLU A 2 -18.19 -14.07 7.39
CA GLU A 2 -17.95 -14.04 5.94
C GLU A 2 -18.44 -12.72 5.33
N SER A 3 -17.60 -12.09 4.48
CA SER A 3 -17.91 -10.80 3.86
C SER A 3 -18.73 -10.99 2.58
N LYS A 4 -20.02 -10.59 2.60
CA LYS A 4 -20.90 -10.59 1.42
C LYS A 4 -20.34 -9.74 0.28
N ILE A 5 -19.69 -8.63 0.62
CA ILE A 5 -19.06 -7.72 -0.35
C ILE A 5 -17.92 -8.46 -1.06
N ALA A 6 -17.03 -9.13 -0.31
CA ALA A 6 -15.93 -9.88 -0.93
C ALA A 6 -16.43 -10.99 -1.88
N ALA A 7 -17.51 -11.69 -1.50
CA ALA A 7 -18.12 -12.73 -2.34
C ALA A 7 -18.68 -12.16 -3.65
N LEU A 8 -19.38 -11.01 -3.60
CA LEU A 8 -20.01 -10.41 -4.77
C LEU A 8 -19.02 -9.73 -5.72
N ILE A 9 -17.97 -9.08 -5.20
CA ILE A 9 -16.97 -8.43 -6.07
C ILE A 9 -16.07 -9.50 -6.71
N SER A 10 -15.94 -10.68 -6.09
CA SER A 10 -15.19 -11.82 -6.62
C SER A 10 -13.76 -11.45 -7.06
N LEU A 11 -13.10 -10.63 -6.25
CA LEU A 11 -11.75 -10.15 -6.53
C LEU A 11 -10.75 -11.29 -6.45
N ARG A 12 -9.82 -11.34 -7.41
CA ARG A 12 -8.71 -12.30 -7.40
C ARG A 12 -7.76 -12.10 -6.22
N LEU A 13 -7.69 -10.88 -5.69
CA LEU A 13 -6.84 -10.51 -4.55
C LEU A 13 -7.72 -9.95 -3.44
N ASN A 14 -7.26 -10.09 -2.20
CA ASN A 14 -7.92 -9.45 -1.08
C ASN A 14 -7.89 -7.91 -1.26
N PRO A 15 -8.96 -7.20 -0.86
CA PRO A 15 -8.97 -5.73 -0.88
C PRO A 15 -7.80 -5.15 -0.09
N VAL A 16 -7.16 -4.13 -0.65
CA VAL A 16 -6.14 -3.35 0.07
C VAL A 16 -6.85 -2.19 0.77
N ALA A 17 -6.76 -2.15 2.10
CA ALA A 17 -7.21 -1.01 2.87
C ALA A 17 -6.11 0.06 2.93
N MET A 18 -6.51 1.33 2.76
CA MET A 18 -5.64 2.48 3.01
C MET A 18 -6.04 3.12 4.34
N LEU A 19 -5.07 3.36 5.20
CA LEU A 19 -5.25 3.97 6.51
C LEU A 19 -4.26 5.13 6.66
N TRP A 20 -4.72 6.21 7.29
CA TRP A 20 -3.87 7.30 7.72
C TRP A 20 -3.44 7.06 9.17
N ALA A 21 -2.15 7.21 9.44
CA ALA A 21 -1.58 7.07 10.77
C ALA A 21 -0.36 7.99 10.90
N ASP A 22 -0.12 8.49 12.12
CA ASP A 22 1.04 9.33 12.41
C ASP A 22 2.34 8.50 12.51
N GLU A 23 2.22 7.22 12.84
CA GLU A 23 3.33 6.30 13.03
C GLU A 23 3.36 5.17 12.00
N LYS A 24 4.57 4.79 11.59
CA LYS A 24 4.80 3.68 10.66
C LYS A 24 4.78 2.36 11.43
N PRO A 25 3.98 1.36 11.01
CA PRO A 25 4.04 0.04 11.61
C PRO A 25 5.43 -0.60 11.48
N THR A 26 5.88 -1.29 12.53
CA THR A 26 7.15 -2.03 12.51
C THR A 26 7.16 -3.08 11.39
N GLY A 27 8.24 -3.12 10.62
CA GLY A 27 8.42 -4.09 9.53
C GLY A 27 7.64 -3.76 8.25
N ALA A 28 6.97 -2.59 8.17
CA ALA A 28 6.32 -2.17 6.95
C ALA A 28 7.32 -1.96 5.80
N VAL A 29 6.92 -2.37 4.61
CA VAL A 29 7.68 -2.16 3.39
C VAL A 29 7.54 -0.71 2.95
N ARG A 30 8.66 -0.05 2.68
CA ARG A 30 8.73 1.31 2.14
C ARG A 30 9.93 1.46 1.21
N PHE A 31 9.89 2.48 0.37
CA PHE A 31 11.11 2.94 -0.29
C PHE A 31 12.07 3.56 0.73
N LYS A 32 13.36 3.56 0.41
CA LYS A 32 14.30 4.44 1.10
C LYS A 32 14.03 5.89 0.67
N GLU A 33 14.44 6.84 1.48
CA GLU A 33 14.45 8.24 1.07
C GLU A 33 15.29 8.39 -0.21
N ASP A 34 14.84 9.26 -1.11
CA ASP A 34 15.39 9.50 -2.45
C ASP A 34 15.40 8.29 -3.41
N ALA A 35 14.86 7.14 -3.01
CA ALA A 35 14.75 6.00 -3.91
C ALA A 35 13.61 6.19 -4.91
N TRP A 36 13.90 5.97 -6.19
CA TRP A 36 12.88 6.02 -7.25
C TRP A 36 12.24 4.65 -7.46
N GLY A 37 10.92 4.62 -7.50
CA GLY A 37 10.15 3.40 -7.79
C GLY A 37 8.67 3.70 -7.97
N CYS A 38 8.00 2.87 -8.77
CA CYS A 38 6.56 3.04 -8.98
C CYS A 38 5.79 2.74 -7.68
N ILE A 39 4.90 3.65 -7.28
CA ILE A 39 4.03 3.48 -6.10
C ILE A 39 3.22 2.18 -6.16
N MET A 40 2.91 1.70 -7.36
CA MET A 40 2.22 0.42 -7.57
C MET A 40 3.00 -0.79 -7.03
N TRP A 41 4.32 -0.68 -6.84
CA TRP A 41 5.09 -1.74 -6.18
C TRP A 41 4.73 -1.87 -4.69
N LEU A 42 4.49 -0.75 -4.00
CA LEU A 42 3.98 -0.76 -2.62
C LEU A 42 2.55 -1.31 -2.58
N PHE A 43 1.67 -0.84 -3.47
CA PHE A 43 0.30 -1.37 -3.58
C PHE A 43 0.27 -2.87 -3.83
N ALA A 44 1.06 -3.37 -4.78
CA ALA A 44 1.12 -4.79 -5.10
C ALA A 44 1.72 -5.61 -3.95
N SER A 45 2.62 -5.04 -3.14
CA SER A 45 3.10 -5.67 -1.91
C SER A 45 1.99 -5.77 -0.86
N ALA A 46 1.17 -4.73 -0.73
CA ALA A 46 0.00 -4.72 0.15
C ALA A 46 -1.05 -5.77 -0.28
N ALA A 47 -1.35 -5.83 -1.57
CA ALA A 47 -2.28 -6.83 -2.12
C ALA A 47 -1.78 -8.28 -1.94
N ARG A 48 -0.48 -8.48 -1.71
CA ARG A 48 0.15 -9.77 -1.39
C ARG A 48 0.32 -10.02 0.11
N GLY A 49 -0.34 -9.23 0.96
CA GLY A 49 -0.43 -9.45 2.41
C GLY A 49 0.70 -8.83 3.23
N LYS A 50 1.57 -8.00 2.63
CA LYS A 50 2.53 -7.21 3.41
C LYS A 50 1.89 -5.89 3.86
N THR A 51 2.35 -5.33 4.97
CA THR A 51 2.06 -3.92 5.26
C THR A 51 3.01 -3.06 4.44
N ALA A 52 2.49 -2.11 3.66
CA ALA A 52 3.28 -1.14 2.92
C ALA A 52 2.93 0.28 3.37
N VAL A 53 3.92 1.17 3.42
CA VAL A 53 3.73 2.57 3.81
C VAL A 53 4.41 3.50 2.80
N ALA A 54 3.76 4.63 2.56
CA ALA A 54 4.30 5.76 1.82
C ALA A 54 4.12 7.02 2.66
N ASP A 55 5.04 7.97 2.52
CA ASP A 55 5.00 9.28 3.17
C ASP A 55 5.61 10.32 2.24
N ARG A 56 5.66 11.59 2.69
CA ARG A 56 6.20 12.72 1.91
C ARG A 56 7.66 12.56 1.47
N GLN A 57 8.42 11.67 2.09
CA GLN A 57 9.85 11.44 1.81
C GLN A 57 10.08 10.10 1.08
N THR A 58 9.15 9.14 1.17
CA THR A 58 9.32 7.78 0.62
C THR A 58 8.18 7.30 -0.28
N PHE A 59 7.55 8.20 -1.01
CA PHE A 59 6.50 7.87 -2.00
C PHE A 59 7.06 7.24 -3.29
N GLY A 60 8.38 7.31 -3.52
CA GLY A 60 9.04 6.70 -4.68
C GLY A 60 9.06 7.61 -5.90
N CYS A 61 8.04 7.53 -6.76
CA CYS A 61 7.96 8.31 -8.00
C CYS A 61 7.11 9.58 -7.86
N LEU A 62 7.39 10.62 -8.63
CA LEU A 62 6.65 11.90 -8.57
C LEU A 62 5.13 11.73 -8.72
N GLY A 63 4.67 10.84 -9.61
CA GLY A 63 3.24 10.54 -9.75
C GLY A 63 2.60 9.87 -8.53
N GLY A 64 3.39 9.19 -7.69
CA GLY A 64 2.93 8.70 -6.39
C GLY A 64 2.86 9.79 -5.33
N GLY A 65 3.63 10.87 -5.48
CA GLY A 65 3.66 12.01 -4.55
C GLY A 65 2.63 13.11 -4.85
N THR A 66 1.89 13.02 -5.96
CA THR A 66 0.85 13.98 -6.34
C THR A 66 -0.54 13.67 -5.79
N GLY A 67 -0.72 12.48 -5.19
CA GLY A 67 -1.98 12.01 -4.62
C GLY A 67 -2.22 12.49 -3.19
#